data_AF-A0A920U1H2-F1
#
_entry.id   AF-A0A920U1H2-F1
#
_cell.length_a   1.000
_cell.length_b   1.000
_cell.length_c   1.000
_cell.angle_alpha   90.00
_cell.angle_beta   90.00
_cell.angle_gamma   90.00
#
_symmetry.space_group_name_H-M   'P 1'
#
loop_
_entity.id
_entity.type
_entity.pdbx_description
1 polymer ?
#
loop_
_entity_poly.entity_id
_entity_poly.type
_entity_poly.pdbx_seq_one_letter_code
_entity_poly.pdbx_strand_id
1 'polypeptide(L)'
;MNLGIQTPDGVQLYDDFAHHPTAIRVTLDAFRARAGQNRLIAIIEPRSNPMKQGHPLATLCHAIKPADIAIIQRAAHLGWDPGSLAPHVEHTTLQVCEGVSDFAER
;
A
#
# COMPACT_ATOMS: atom_id res chain seq x y z
N MET A 1 6.84 -13.75 7.45
CA MET A 1 7.95 -14.42 6.74
C MET A 1 8.01 -13.73 5.40
N ASN A 2 8.97 -12.84 5.18
CA ASN A 2 8.95 -11.96 4.00
C ASN A 2 9.71 -12.69 2.89
N LEU A 3 8.97 -13.25 1.94
CA LEU A 3 9.58 -13.90 0.78
C LEU A 3 10.01 -12.78 -0.17
N GLY A 4 11.31 -12.53 -0.24
CA GLY A 4 11.89 -11.57 -1.18
C GLY A 4 12.21 -12.26 -2.50
N ILE A 5 11.65 -11.79 -3.60
CA ILE A 5 11.98 -12.24 -4.96
C ILE A 5 12.70 -11.08 -5.66
N GLN A 6 13.88 -11.35 -6.23
CA GLN A 6 14.55 -10.42 -7.13
C GLN A 6 14.06 -10.65 -8.56
N THR A 7 13.74 -9.59 -9.28
CA THR A 7 13.34 -9.65 -10.70
C THR A 7 14.52 -9.25 -11.61
N PRO A 8 14.46 -9.57 -12.92
CA PRO A 8 15.54 -9.29 -13.88
C PRO A 8 16.01 -7.82 -13.92
N ASP A 9 15.13 -6.86 -13.62
CA ASP A 9 15.43 -5.43 -13.68
C ASP A 9 15.87 -4.82 -12.34
N GLY A 10 16.26 -5.66 -11.37
CA GLY A 10 16.73 -5.21 -10.06
C GLY A 10 15.60 -4.73 -9.13
N VAL A 11 14.34 -5.03 -9.47
CA VAL A 11 13.21 -4.78 -8.57
C VAL A 11 13.16 -5.88 -7.51
N GLN A 12 12.94 -5.48 -6.27
CA GLN A 12 12.75 -6.40 -5.16
C GLN A 12 11.26 -6.43 -4.82
N LEU A 13 10.64 -7.60 -4.97
CA LEU A 13 9.24 -7.83 -4.61
C LEU A 13 9.19 -8.56 -3.27
N TYR A 14 8.33 -8.06 -2.38
CA TYR A 14 8.06 -8.64 -1.08
C TYR A 14 6.57 -8.85 -0.92
N ASP A 15 6.20 -10.03 -0.41
CA ASP A 15 4.85 -10.31 0.04
C ASP A 15 4.81 -10.29 1.58
N ASP A 16 3.77 -9.67 2.13
CA ASP A 16 3.56 -9.49 3.57
C ASP A 16 2.06 -9.55 3.90
N PHE A 17 1.73 -10.18 5.03
CA PHE A 17 0.33 -10.37 5.45
C PHE A 17 -0.27 -9.15 6.16
N ALA A 18 0.45 -8.04 6.30
CA ALA A 18 -0.03 -6.83 6.95
C ALA A 18 -1.31 -6.28 6.27
N HIS A 19 -2.43 -6.33 7.00
CA HIS A 19 -3.75 -5.90 6.52
C HIS A 19 -4.46 -4.97 7.51
N HIS A 20 -3.80 -4.61 8.61
CA HIS A 20 -4.26 -3.61 9.58
C HIS A 20 -3.35 -2.38 9.49
N PRO A 21 -3.87 -1.15 9.66
CA PRO A 21 -3.06 0.07 9.52
C PRO A 21 -1.79 0.07 10.38
N THR A 22 -1.86 -0.38 11.63
CA THR A 22 -0.68 -0.48 12.50
C THR A 22 0.36 -1.46 11.97
N ALA A 23 -0.06 -2.63 11.49
CA ALA A 23 0.84 -3.63 10.91
C ALA A 23 1.46 -3.11 9.61
N ILE A 24 0.65 -2.48 8.75
CA ILE A 24 1.10 -1.86 7.50
C ILE A 24 2.18 -0.80 7.81
N ARG A 25 1.96 0.05 8.82
CA ARG A 25 2.92 1.06 9.23
C ARG A 25 4.26 0.44 9.63
N VAL A 26 4.23 -0.56 10.52
CA VAL A 26 5.42 -1.27 11.00
C VAL A 26 6.19 -1.91 9.84
N THR A 27 5.47 -2.57 8.93
CA THR A 27 6.06 -3.20 7.74
C THR A 27 6.71 -2.16 6.83
N LEU A 28 6.02 -1.05 6.53
CA LEU A 28 6.54 0.00 5.65
C LEU A 28 7.71 0.76 6.27
N ASP A 29 7.73 0.97 7.58
CA ASP A 29 8.88 1.56 8.28
C ASP A 29 10.13 0.68 8.15
N ALA A 30 9.98 -0.64 8.36
CA ALA A 30 11.07 -1.59 8.20
C ALA A 30 11.59 -1.62 6.75
N PHE A 31 10.69 -1.61 5.76
CA PHE A 31 11.10 -1.56 4.36
C PHE A 31 11.71 -0.22 3.96
N ARG A 32 11.22 0.91 4.48
CA ARG A 32 11.80 2.22 4.22
C ARG A 32 13.23 2.31 4.74
N ALA A 33 13.47 1.81 5.95
CA ALA A 33 14.82 1.73 6.54
C ALA A 33 15.76 0.88 5.68
N ARG A 34 15.28 -0.25 5.14
CA ARG A 34 16.05 -1.11 4.24
C ARG A 34 16.28 -0.50 2.86
N ALA A 35 15.28 0.15 2.28
CA ALA A 35 15.33 0.69 0.93
C ALA A 35 16.16 1.99 0.84
N GLY A 36 16.38 2.70 1.95
CA GLY A 36 17.24 3.88 2.00
C GLY A 36 16.66 5.05 1.19
N GLN A 37 17.31 5.44 0.09
CA GLN A 37 16.78 6.43 -0.86
C GLN A 37 16.10 5.80 -2.09
N ASN A 38 16.10 4.47 -2.21
CA ASN A 38 15.43 3.81 -3.33
C ASN A 38 13.91 3.95 -3.23
N ARG A 39 13.22 3.89 -4.37
CA ARG A 39 11.76 3.99 -4.41
C ARG A 39 11.10 2.81 -3.69
N LEU A 40 10.16 3.11 -2.79
CA LEU A 40 9.31 2.15 -2.08
C LEU A 40 7.87 2.27 -2.58
N ILE A 41 7.36 1.19 -3.15
CA ILE A 41 5.99 1.08 -3.64
C ILE A 41 5.24 0.10 -2.74
N ALA A 42 4.14 0.54 -2.15
CA ALA A 42 3.25 -0.30 -1.36
C ALA A 42 1.98 -0.61 -2.17
N ILE A 43 1.68 -1.90 -2.37
CA ILE A 43 0.42 -2.35 -2.96
C ILE A 43 -0.40 -2.97 -1.83
N ILE A 44 -1.58 -2.41 -1.55
CA ILE A 44 -2.36 -2.75 -0.35
C ILE A 44 -3.76 -3.21 -0.76
N GLU A 45 -4.13 -4.40 -0.29
CA GLU A 45 -5.47 -4.94 -0.38
C GLU A 45 -6.20 -4.83 0.97
N PRO A 46 -7.25 -3.98 1.09
CA PRO A 46 -8.01 -3.84 2.33
C PRO A 46 -8.87 -5.09 2.62
N ARG A 47 -8.34 -6.04 3.40
CA ARG A 47 -9.04 -7.34 3.66
C ARG A 47 -9.81 -7.46 4.97
N SER A 48 -9.45 -6.74 6.03
CA SER A 48 -10.12 -6.90 7.34
C SER A 48 -11.48 -6.20 7.40
N ASN A 49 -12.41 -6.69 8.23
CA ASN A 49 -13.75 -6.07 8.36
C ASN A 49 -13.68 -4.56 8.69
N PRO A 50 -12.84 -4.09 9.64
CA PRO A 50 -12.70 -2.66 9.88
C PRO A 50 -12.16 -1.91 8.66
N MET A 51 -11.19 -2.48 7.92
CA MET A 51 -10.65 -1.86 6.70
C MET A 51 -11.70 -1.78 5.59
N LYS A 52 -12.55 -2.79 5.44
CA LYS A 52 -13.68 -2.76 4.47
C LYS A 52 -14.70 -1.67 4.80
N GLN A 53 -14.81 -1.30 6.08
CA GLN A 53 -15.74 -0.28 6.58
C GLN A 53 -15.12 1.13 6.62
N GLY A 54 -13.84 1.30 6.25
CA GLY A 54 -13.18 2.61 6.26
C GLY A 54 -12.70 3.09 7.64
N HIS A 55 -12.49 2.17 8.60
CA HIS A 55 -11.95 2.45 9.95
C HIS A 55 -10.70 3.34 9.86
N PRO A 56 -10.50 4.31 10.79
CA PRO A 56 -10.32 5.71 10.44
C PRO A 56 -9.34 5.91 9.29
N LEU A 57 -9.84 6.50 8.21
CA LEU A 57 -9.04 6.85 7.03
C LEU A 57 -7.75 7.58 7.41
N ALA A 58 -7.78 8.43 8.45
CA ALA A 58 -6.59 9.09 8.99
C ALA A 58 -5.48 8.12 9.44
N THR A 59 -5.83 7.00 10.06
CA THR A 59 -4.88 5.97 10.49
C THR A 59 -4.26 5.27 9.28
N LEU A 60 -5.06 4.97 8.26
CA LEU A 60 -4.56 4.39 7.02
C LEU A 60 -3.65 5.37 6.26
N CYS A 61 -4.05 6.64 6.15
CA CYS A 61 -3.22 7.72 5.59
C CYS A 61 -1.87 7.81 6.32
N HIS A 62 -1.87 7.72 7.65
CA HIS A 62 -0.63 7.72 8.43
C HIS A 62 0.22 6.47 8.18
N ALA A 63 -0.42 5.31 8.04
CA ALA A 63 0.25 4.03 7.85
C ALA A 63 1.05 3.98 6.55
N ILE A 64 0.55 4.59 5.47
CA ILE A 64 1.18 4.55 4.14
C ILE A 64 2.26 5.61 3.91
N LYS A 65 2.42 6.58 4.82
CA LYS A 65 3.41 7.68 4.71
C LYS A 65 4.85 7.25 4.38
N PRO A 66 5.38 6.10 4.83
CA PRO A 66 6.75 5.72 4.49
C PRO A 66 6.95 5.34 3.01
N ALA A 67 5.88 5.05 2.27
CA ALA A 67 5.95 4.70 0.86
C ALA A 67 5.98 5.96 -0.02
N ASP A 68 6.73 5.88 -1.12
CA ASP A 68 6.74 6.93 -2.16
C ASP A 68 5.48 6.84 -3.02
N ILE A 69 5.03 5.61 -3.28
CA ILE A 69 3.77 5.32 -3.98
C ILE A 69 2.97 4.31 -3.15
N ALA A 70 1.71 4.62 -2.88
CA ALA A 70 0.76 3.69 -2.31
C ALA A 70 -0.33 3.40 -3.33
N ILE A 71 -0.49 2.13 -3.68
CA ILE A 71 -1.50 1.64 -4.61
C ILE A 71 -2.51 0.85 -3.80
N ILE A 72 -3.74 1.34 -3.71
CA ILE A 72 -4.80 0.70 -2.93
C ILE A 72 -5.77 0.03 -3.89
N GLN A 73 -6.02 -1.27 -3.68
CA GLN A 73 -7.01 -1.98 -4.47
C GLN A 73 -8.43 -1.53 -4.07
N ARG A 74 -9.20 -1.08 -5.05
CA ARG A 74 -10.66 -0.91 -4.97
C ARG A 74 -11.32 -2.26 -5.22
N ALA A 75 -11.71 -2.93 -4.15
CA ALA A 75 -12.56 -4.11 -4.25
C ALA A 75 -14.04 -3.72 -4.22
N ALA A 76 -14.88 -4.44 -4.96
CA ALA A 76 -16.33 -4.19 -5.04
C ALA A 76 -17.05 -4.24 -3.67
N HIS A 77 -16.44 -4.88 -2.68
CA HIS A 77 -16.99 -5.04 -1.34
C HIS A 77 -16.52 -3.97 -0.34
N LEU A 78 -15.75 -2.97 -0.76
CA LEU A 78 -15.37 -1.85 0.09
C LEU A 78 -16.55 -0.89 0.25
N GLY A 79 -16.88 -0.55 1.49
CA GLY A 79 -17.92 0.43 1.81
C GLY A 79 -17.46 1.89 1.66
N TRP A 80 -16.30 2.13 1.05
CA TRP A 80 -15.68 3.45 0.90
C TRP A 80 -14.82 3.50 -0.36
N ASP A 81 -14.50 4.71 -0.81
CA ASP A 81 -13.66 4.97 -1.99
C ASP A 81 -12.19 5.14 -1.59
N PRO A 82 -11.26 4.25 -2.00
CA PRO A 82 -9.83 4.44 -1.78
C PRO A 82 -9.27 5.78 -2.26
N GLY A 83 -9.84 6.37 -3.32
CA GLY A 83 -9.45 7.68 -3.82
C GLY A 83 -9.66 8.82 -2.82
N SER A 84 -10.54 8.63 -1.82
CA SER A 84 -10.81 9.62 -0.78
C SER A 84 -9.61 9.85 0.17
N LEU A 85 -8.56 9.04 0.09
CA LEU A 85 -7.32 9.24 0.85
C LEU A 85 -6.42 10.33 0.25
N ALA A 86 -6.59 10.65 -1.04
CA ALA A 86 -5.71 11.57 -1.77
C ALA A 86 -5.51 12.95 -1.09
N PRO A 87 -6.55 13.59 -0.53
CA PRO A 87 -6.39 14.88 0.16
C PRO A 87 -5.56 14.82 1.45
N HIS A 88 -5.24 13.62 1.93
CA HIS A 88 -4.66 13.36 3.25
C HIS A 88 -3.26 12.73 3.19
N VAL A 89 -2.70 12.62 1.98
CA VAL A 89 -1.34 12.15 1.74
C VAL A 89 -0.52 13.25 1.08
N GLU A 90 0.63 13.59 1.66
CA GLU A 90 1.46 14.71 1.19
C GLU A 90 2.60 14.19 0.30
N HIS A 91 3.51 13.40 0.87
CA HIS A 91 4.71 12.90 0.17
C HIS A 91 4.49 11.59 -0.58
N THR A 92 3.38 10.91 -0.31
CA THR A 92 3.05 9.62 -0.94
C THR A 92 2.12 9.87 -2.11
N THR A 93 2.51 9.43 -3.30
CA THR A 93 1.61 9.39 -4.46
C THR A 93 0.58 8.29 -4.25
N LEU A 94 -0.71 8.63 -4.18
CA LEU A 94 -1.79 7.66 -4.11
C LEU A 94 -2.23 7.23 -5.51
N GLN A 95 -2.36 5.93 -5.72
CA GLN A 95 -3.01 5.33 -6.89
C GLN A 95 -4.07 4.36 -6.42
N VAL A 96 -5.11 4.20 -7.24
CA VAL A 96 -6.16 3.20 -7.03
C VAL A 96 -6.13 2.26 -8.21
N CYS A 97 -6.20 0.96 -7.95
CA CYS A 97 -6.35 -0.07 -8.97
C CYS A 97 -7.59 -0.92 -8.68
N GLU A 98 -8.16 -1.52 -9.71
CA GLU A 98 -9.23 -2.52 -9.59
C GLU A 98 -8.66 -3.93 -9.76
N GLY A 99 -7.60 -4.07 -10.55
CA GLY A 99 -6.94 -5.35 -10.80
C GLY A 99 -5.54 -5.21 -11.41
N VAL A 100 -4.91 -6.36 -11.66
CA VAL A 100 -3.53 -6.44 -12.19
C VAL A 100 -3.42 -5.85 -13.60
N SER A 101 -4.52 -5.85 -14.38
CA SER A 101 -4.60 -5.24 -15.71
C SER A 101 -4.18 -3.77 -15.71
N ASP A 102 -4.39 -3.06 -14.61
CA ASP A 102 -4.09 -1.62 -14.51
C ASP A 102 -2.58 -1.31 -14.54
N PHE A 103 -1.74 -2.36 -14.37
CA PHE A 103 -0.29 -2.26 -14.40
C PHE A 103 0.33 -2.84 -15.67
N ALA A 104 -0.43 -3.60 -16.47
CA ALA A 104 0.10 -4.32 -17.62
C ALA A 104 0.31 -3.41 -18.86
N GLU A 105 -0.22 -2.18 -18.84
CA GLU A 105 -0.25 -1.27 -19.99
C GLU A 105 0.49 0.06 -19.77
N ARG A 106 1.35 0.15 -18.74
CA ARG A 106 2.10 1.37 -18.40
C ARG A 106 3.60 1.26 -18.57
#